data_AF-A0A2V7UJ19-F1
#
_entry.id   AF-A0A2V7UJ19-F1
#
_cell.length_a   1.000
_cell.length_b   1.000
_cell.length_c   1.000
_cell.angle_alpha   90.00
_cell.angle_beta   90.00
_cell.angle_gamma   90.00
#
_symmetry.space_group_name_H-M   'P 1'
#
loop_
_entity.id
_entity.type
_entity.pdbx_description
1 polymer ?
#
loop_
_entity_poly.entity_id
_entity_poly.type
_entity_poly.pdbx_seq_one_letter_code
_entity_poly.pdbx_strand_id
1 'polypeptide(L)'
;MHISRRTRRPRSRGPSSPAPEAARVTVHPVARYVPLLIAGDEQGLRDLFRGPPRVNDPHLGWVDESRFDQFVENSHQGLRERSATVEHITTTATGGGATEECVLHLVRSGGAVSLPVAIASDTSPDARLESIRIYHSMWPLIGLHFVRAPVLPVLAAAALPDVVRRYHDCLARGDLAGIVEQFAPAGGLREPGGVLNVHRGASELRRFFTLLLSNGGGVGVELCAVADEGASCALEYVVTMWGRSILPCQAAAAVYERADTGLLAEVRLYDDIERPFHVH
;
A
#
# COMPACT_ATOMS: atom_id res chain seq x y z
N MET A 1 -81.08 -32.32 7.55
CA MET A 1 -79.81 -32.43 8.30
C MET A 1 -78.66 -31.97 7.40
N HIS A 2 -78.07 -30.82 7.73
CA HIS A 2 -76.98 -30.16 7.00
C HIS A 2 -75.65 -30.88 7.21
N ILE A 3 -74.90 -31.13 6.12
CA ILE A 3 -73.44 -31.32 6.17
C ILE A 3 -72.83 -30.40 5.11
N SER A 4 -72.27 -29.29 5.57
CA SER A 4 -71.58 -28.29 4.75
C SER A 4 -70.10 -28.67 4.60
N ARG A 5 -69.68 -28.96 3.36
CA ARG A 5 -68.28 -29.21 2.99
C ARG A 5 -67.55 -27.86 2.83
N ARG A 6 -66.59 -27.58 3.72
CA ARG A 6 -65.65 -26.47 3.58
C ARG A 6 -64.63 -26.76 2.47
N THR A 7 -64.70 -26.01 1.38
CA THR A 7 -63.68 -25.94 0.33
C THR A 7 -62.51 -25.06 0.77
N ARG A 8 -61.30 -25.63 0.80
CA ARG A 8 -60.03 -24.94 1.03
C ARG A 8 -59.71 -24.03 -0.16
N ARG A 9 -59.55 -22.73 0.06
CA ARG A 9 -58.94 -21.80 -0.91
C ARG A 9 -57.41 -21.98 -0.94
N PRO A 10 -56.76 -21.92 -2.12
CA PRO A 10 -55.31 -21.94 -2.21
C PRO A 10 -54.71 -20.58 -1.77
N ARG A 11 -53.62 -20.64 -1.01
CA ARG A 11 -52.84 -19.46 -0.59
C ARG A 11 -52.15 -18.85 -1.80
N SER A 12 -52.42 -17.58 -2.06
CA SER A 12 -51.68 -16.74 -3.02
C SER A 12 -50.22 -16.62 -2.61
N ARG A 13 -49.29 -17.03 -3.48
CA ARG A 13 -47.87 -16.71 -3.38
C ARG A 13 -47.71 -15.21 -3.60
N GLY A 14 -47.23 -14.49 -2.59
CA GLY A 14 -46.81 -13.10 -2.73
C GLY A 14 -45.58 -12.99 -3.65
N PRO A 15 -45.34 -11.81 -4.24
CA PRO A 15 -44.20 -11.59 -5.12
C PRO A 15 -42.90 -11.82 -4.35
N SER A 16 -42.05 -12.66 -4.90
CA SER A 16 -40.68 -12.88 -4.44
C SER A 16 -39.90 -11.57 -4.54
N SER A 17 -39.42 -11.06 -3.40
CA SER A 17 -38.42 -9.99 -3.39
C SER A 17 -37.22 -10.41 -4.25
N PRO A 18 -36.69 -9.53 -5.11
CA PRO A 18 -35.47 -9.82 -5.85
C PRO A 18 -34.34 -10.06 -4.84
N ALA A 19 -33.56 -11.11 -5.08
CA ALA A 19 -32.31 -11.36 -4.36
C ALA A 19 -31.40 -10.11 -4.47
N PRO A 20 -30.62 -9.78 -3.43
CA PRO A 20 -29.68 -8.67 -3.52
C PRO A 20 -28.73 -8.93 -4.68
N GLU A 21 -28.78 -8.04 -5.67
CA GLU A 21 -27.81 -7.97 -6.74
C GLU A 21 -26.43 -7.89 -6.08
N ALA A 22 -25.61 -8.93 -6.28
CA ALA A 22 -24.24 -8.93 -5.80
C ALA A 22 -23.59 -7.66 -6.34
N ALA A 23 -23.31 -6.70 -5.44
CA ALA A 23 -22.69 -5.45 -5.81
C ALA A 23 -21.45 -5.79 -6.64
N ARG A 24 -21.43 -5.36 -7.90
CA ARG A 24 -20.22 -5.43 -8.71
C ARG A 24 -19.15 -4.71 -7.90
N VAL A 25 -18.12 -5.43 -7.47
CA VAL A 25 -16.95 -4.82 -6.83
C VAL A 25 -16.30 -3.98 -7.94
N THR A 26 -16.63 -2.69 -7.95
CA THR A 26 -15.98 -1.76 -8.85
C THR A 26 -14.56 -1.60 -8.34
N VAL A 27 -13.60 -2.05 -9.15
CA VAL A 27 -12.17 -1.88 -8.87
C VAL A 27 -11.89 -0.39 -8.67
N HIS A 28 -11.21 -0.03 -7.58
CA HIS A 28 -10.88 1.36 -7.28
C HIS A 28 -10.07 1.98 -8.43
N PRO A 29 -10.31 3.25 -8.84
CA PRO A 29 -9.64 3.86 -9.99
C PRO A 29 -8.11 3.80 -9.92
N VAL A 30 -7.52 3.87 -8.72
CA VAL A 30 -6.05 3.83 -8.53
C VAL A 30 -5.40 2.54 -9.06
N ALA A 31 -6.09 1.39 -9.00
CA ALA A 31 -5.57 0.13 -9.53
C ALA A 31 -5.41 0.12 -11.06
N ARG A 32 -6.08 1.06 -11.76
CA ARG A 32 -5.95 1.22 -13.22
C ARG A 32 -4.74 2.07 -13.63
N TYR A 33 -4.12 2.79 -12.69
CA TYR A 33 -3.06 3.75 -13.00
C TYR A 33 -1.86 3.10 -13.70
N VAL A 34 -1.25 2.06 -13.11
CA VAL A 34 -0.07 1.41 -13.68
C VAL A 34 -0.37 0.73 -15.03
N PRO A 35 -1.47 -0.03 -15.21
CA PRO A 35 -1.84 -0.56 -16.52
C PRO A 35 -1.95 0.52 -17.61
N LEU A 36 -2.59 1.66 -17.31
CA LEU A 36 -2.76 2.75 -18.27
C LEU A 36 -1.42 3.44 -18.58
N LEU A 37 -0.55 3.61 -17.58
CA LEU A 37 0.80 4.15 -17.76
C LEU A 37 1.67 3.24 -18.63
N ILE A 38 1.61 1.91 -18.43
CA ILE A 38 2.28 0.93 -19.29
C ILE A 38 1.73 1.01 -20.72
N ALA A 39 0.42 1.19 -20.90
CA ALA A 39 -0.21 1.31 -22.21
C ALA A 39 0.08 2.65 -22.93
N GLY A 40 0.56 3.67 -22.21
CA GLY A 40 0.71 5.02 -22.74
C GLY A 40 -0.65 5.71 -22.99
N ASP A 41 -1.70 5.28 -22.30
CA ASP A 41 -3.06 5.82 -22.47
C ASP A 41 -3.23 7.11 -21.66
N GLU A 42 -2.74 8.23 -22.21
CA GLU A 42 -2.80 9.54 -21.56
C GLU A 42 -4.24 9.98 -21.24
N GLN A 43 -5.17 9.81 -22.20
CA GLN A 43 -6.57 10.18 -21.98
C GLN A 43 -7.20 9.32 -20.90
N GLY A 44 -6.97 8.00 -20.92
CA GLY A 44 -7.45 7.09 -19.89
C GLY A 44 -6.89 7.42 -18.51
N LEU A 45 -5.63 7.86 -18.41
CA LEU A 45 -5.03 8.35 -17.17
C LEU A 45 -5.72 9.62 -16.68
N ARG A 46 -5.94 10.61 -17.56
CA ARG A 46 -6.64 11.87 -17.24
C ARG A 46 -8.05 11.61 -16.73
N ASP A 47 -8.75 10.65 -17.33
CA ASP A 47 -10.12 10.26 -16.95
C ASP A 47 -10.21 9.65 -15.54
N LEU A 48 -9.09 9.17 -14.97
CA LEU A 48 -9.08 8.72 -13.56
C LEU A 48 -9.23 9.89 -12.58
N PHE A 49 -8.78 11.09 -12.96
CA PHE A 49 -8.75 12.24 -12.08
C PHE A 49 -10.04 13.07 -12.20
N ARG A 50 -10.43 13.71 -11.09
CA ARG A 50 -11.56 14.64 -11.08
C ARG A 50 -11.24 15.96 -11.80
N GLY A 51 -9.97 16.34 -11.77
CA GLY A 51 -9.45 17.55 -12.41
C GLY A 51 -8.07 17.28 -13.03
N PRO A 52 -7.23 18.31 -13.18
CA PRO A 52 -5.86 18.14 -13.68
C PRO A 52 -5.11 17.08 -12.87
N PRO A 53 -4.40 16.11 -13.50
CA PRO A 53 -3.71 15.05 -12.78
C PRO A 53 -2.66 15.60 -11.82
N ARG A 54 -2.56 14.96 -10.65
CA ARG A 54 -1.54 15.25 -9.63
C ARG A 54 -0.91 13.95 -9.16
N VAL A 55 0.34 13.74 -9.56
CA VAL A 55 1.10 12.52 -9.28
C VAL A 55 2.35 12.89 -8.51
N ASN A 56 2.58 12.30 -7.35
CA ASN A 56 3.90 12.35 -6.70
C ASN A 56 4.70 11.10 -7.09
N ASP A 57 5.61 11.29 -8.04
CA ASP A 57 6.52 10.26 -8.52
C ASP A 57 7.76 10.15 -7.61
N PRO A 58 8.31 8.95 -7.37
CA PRO A 58 9.46 8.77 -6.47
C PRO A 58 10.73 9.48 -6.95
N HIS A 59 10.87 9.69 -8.26
CA HIS A 59 12.04 10.33 -8.86
C HIS A 59 11.80 11.82 -9.16
N LEU A 60 10.62 12.17 -9.69
CA LEU A 60 10.32 13.52 -10.18
C LEU A 60 9.63 14.42 -9.14
N GLY A 61 9.11 13.85 -8.06
CA GLY A 61 8.25 14.57 -7.12
C GLY A 61 6.88 14.86 -7.73
N TRP A 62 6.30 16.03 -7.42
CA TRP A 62 4.99 16.41 -7.95
C TRP A 62 5.05 16.72 -9.45
N VAL A 63 4.31 15.91 -10.21
CA VAL A 63 3.97 16.11 -11.62
C VAL A 63 2.56 16.66 -11.68
N ASP A 64 2.46 17.92 -12.10
CA ASP A 64 1.20 18.61 -12.36
C ASP A 64 0.92 18.67 -13.87
N GLU A 65 -0.28 19.13 -14.23
CA GLU A 65 -0.81 19.27 -15.61
C GLU A 65 0.23 19.64 -16.67
N SER A 66 1.00 20.71 -16.43
CA SER A 66 1.97 21.26 -17.40
C SER A 66 3.10 20.28 -17.81
N ARG A 67 3.32 19.22 -17.03
CA ARG A 67 4.34 18.20 -17.28
C ARG A 67 3.76 16.82 -17.53
N PHE A 68 2.43 16.68 -17.49
CA PHE A 68 1.77 15.39 -17.47
C PHE A 68 2.00 14.60 -18.75
N ASP A 69 1.82 15.22 -19.92
CA ASP A 69 1.99 14.56 -21.23
C ASP A 69 3.41 14.00 -21.39
N GLN A 70 4.41 14.83 -21.07
CA GLN A 70 5.82 14.42 -21.13
C GLN A 70 6.14 13.32 -20.10
N PHE A 71 5.53 13.38 -18.92
CA PHE A 71 5.68 12.34 -17.92
C PHE A 71 5.09 11.00 -18.40
N VAL A 72 3.90 11.01 -18.99
CA VAL A 72 3.24 9.80 -19.52
C VAL A 72 4.06 9.20 -20.65
N GLU A 73 4.48 10.01 -21.63
CA GLU A 73 5.30 9.55 -22.76
C GLU A 73 6.63 8.94 -22.30
N ASN A 74 7.39 9.65 -21.45
CA ASN A 74 8.67 9.16 -20.96
C ASN A 74 8.52 7.89 -20.11
N SER A 75 7.47 7.82 -19.28
CA SER A 75 7.20 6.65 -18.45
C SER A 75 6.79 5.46 -19.30
N HIS A 76 5.88 5.64 -20.26
CA HIS A 76 5.47 4.61 -21.21
C HIS A 76 6.67 4.07 -21.98
N GLN A 77 7.50 4.94 -22.55
CA GLN A 77 8.69 4.53 -23.27
C GLN A 77 9.63 3.71 -22.39
N GLY A 78 9.97 4.21 -21.19
CA GLY A 78 10.86 3.52 -20.27
C GLY A 78 10.33 2.17 -19.77
N LEU A 79 9.01 2.08 -19.53
CA LEU A 79 8.34 0.83 -19.15
C LEU A 79 8.33 -0.17 -20.32
N ARG A 80 8.01 0.30 -21.53
CA ARG A 80 7.99 -0.53 -22.74
C ARG A 80 9.37 -1.08 -23.08
N GLU A 81 10.40 -0.25 -23.03
CA GLU A 81 11.80 -0.67 -23.26
C GLU A 81 12.23 -1.78 -22.28
N ARG A 82 11.68 -1.77 -21.07
CA ARG A 82 11.94 -2.78 -20.03
C ARG A 82 10.94 -3.94 -20.03
N SER A 83 10.10 -4.06 -21.08
CA SER A 83 9.07 -5.09 -21.20
C SER A 83 8.18 -5.19 -19.96
N ALA A 84 7.76 -4.02 -19.44
CA ALA A 84 7.02 -3.93 -18.20
C ALA A 84 5.69 -4.68 -18.24
N THR A 85 5.41 -5.43 -17.18
CA THR A 85 4.07 -5.97 -16.89
C THR A 85 3.75 -5.71 -15.43
N VAL A 86 2.47 -5.69 -15.09
CA VAL A 86 2.00 -5.43 -13.72
C VAL A 86 1.14 -6.57 -13.23
N GLU A 87 1.47 -7.06 -12.03
CA GLU A 87 0.66 -7.98 -11.25
C GLU A 87 -0.04 -7.19 -10.14
N HIS A 88 -1.37 -7.19 -10.14
CA HIS A 88 -2.16 -6.65 -9.04
C HIS A 88 -2.04 -7.57 -7.82
N ILE A 89 -1.81 -7.00 -6.63
CA ILE A 89 -1.77 -7.76 -5.37
C ILE A 89 -3.07 -7.55 -4.59
N THR A 90 -3.36 -6.30 -4.20
CA THR A 90 -4.57 -5.94 -3.47
C THR A 90 -4.79 -4.42 -3.51
N THR A 91 -6.01 -4.00 -3.20
CA THR A 91 -6.34 -2.59 -2.95
C THR A 91 -6.99 -2.46 -1.58
N THR A 92 -6.41 -1.65 -0.69
CA THR A 92 -7.01 -1.28 0.60
C THR A 92 -7.75 0.04 0.45
N ALA A 93 -9.09 0.01 0.50
CA ALA A 93 -9.93 1.16 0.16
C ALA A 93 -10.76 1.66 1.35
N THR A 94 -10.83 2.97 1.49
CA THR A 94 -11.62 3.67 2.50
C THR A 94 -12.45 4.77 1.85
N GLY A 95 -13.33 5.41 2.62
CA GLY A 95 -14.13 6.53 2.11
C GLY A 95 -13.31 7.76 1.66
N GLY A 96 -12.05 7.89 2.10
CA GLY A 96 -11.18 9.02 1.75
C GLY A 96 -10.19 8.75 0.62
N GLY A 97 -10.07 7.50 0.18
CA GLY A 97 -8.98 7.10 -0.71
C GLY A 97 -8.66 5.62 -0.62
N ALA A 98 -7.62 5.20 -1.35
CA ALA A 98 -7.15 3.82 -1.33
C ALA A 98 -5.65 3.71 -1.54
N THR A 99 -5.08 2.59 -1.07
CA THR A 99 -3.73 2.16 -1.38
C THR A 99 -3.78 0.94 -2.27
N GLU A 100 -3.30 1.07 -3.50
CA GLU A 100 -3.08 -0.06 -4.41
C GLU A 100 -1.69 -0.65 -4.19
N GLU A 101 -1.61 -1.96 -4.07
CA GLU A 101 -0.37 -2.72 -4.08
C GLU A 101 -0.27 -3.54 -5.36
N CYS A 102 0.84 -3.39 -6.07
CA CYS A 102 1.14 -4.18 -7.26
C CYS A 102 2.63 -4.54 -7.33
N VAL A 103 2.97 -5.49 -8.19
CA VAL A 103 4.35 -5.82 -8.56
C VAL A 103 4.55 -5.46 -10.02
N LEU A 104 5.52 -4.57 -10.26
CA LEU A 104 5.97 -4.23 -11.59
C LEU A 104 7.11 -5.18 -11.98
N HIS A 105 6.87 -6.06 -12.95
CA HIS A 105 7.90 -6.93 -13.50
C HIS A 105 8.58 -6.23 -14.68
N LEU A 106 9.90 -6.14 -14.63
CA LEU A 106 10.73 -5.42 -15.59
C LEU A 106 11.94 -6.27 -16.00
N VAL A 107 12.55 -5.92 -17.13
CA VAL A 107 13.87 -6.42 -17.53
C VAL A 107 14.90 -5.29 -17.37
N ARG A 108 15.99 -5.57 -16.66
CA ARG A 108 17.13 -4.64 -16.47
C ARG A 108 18.44 -5.38 -16.70
N SER A 109 19.27 -4.87 -17.61
CA SER A 109 20.58 -5.45 -17.94
C SER A 109 20.50 -6.96 -18.29
N GLY A 110 19.40 -7.38 -18.91
CA GLY A 110 19.11 -8.77 -19.25
C GLY A 110 18.55 -9.63 -18.11
N GLY A 111 18.45 -9.11 -16.88
CA GLY A 111 17.86 -9.79 -15.73
C GLY A 111 16.43 -9.35 -15.44
N ALA A 112 15.60 -10.28 -14.94
CA ALA A 112 14.26 -9.96 -14.46
C ALA A 112 14.33 -9.24 -13.10
N VAL A 113 13.53 -8.20 -12.95
CA VAL A 113 13.34 -7.43 -11.71
C VAL A 113 11.86 -7.46 -11.36
N SER A 114 11.54 -7.81 -10.12
CA SER A 114 10.18 -7.69 -9.57
C SER A 114 10.17 -6.58 -8.53
N LEU A 115 9.53 -5.46 -8.87
CA LEU A 115 9.49 -4.25 -8.07
C LEU A 115 8.13 -4.12 -7.39
N PRO A 116 8.03 -4.28 -6.06
CA PRO A 116 6.82 -3.95 -5.33
C PRO A 116 6.57 -2.45 -5.37
N VAL A 117 5.33 -2.06 -5.69
CA VAL A 117 4.88 -0.68 -5.74
C VAL A 117 3.62 -0.54 -4.89
N ALA A 118 3.57 0.51 -4.08
CA ALA A 118 2.35 0.98 -3.43
C ALA A 118 1.97 2.34 -3.99
N ILE A 119 0.68 2.54 -4.27
CA ILE A 119 0.14 3.80 -4.76
C ILE A 119 -0.97 4.23 -3.82
N ALA A 120 -0.67 5.21 -2.98
CA ALA A 120 -1.68 5.86 -2.15
C ALA A 120 -2.43 6.90 -2.98
N SER A 121 -3.74 6.99 -2.78
CA SER A 121 -4.60 7.93 -3.49
C SER A 121 -5.55 8.63 -2.55
N ASP A 122 -5.79 9.91 -2.82
CA ASP A 122 -6.94 10.62 -2.26
C ASP A 122 -8.08 10.54 -3.28
N THR A 123 -9.28 10.23 -2.82
CA THR A 123 -10.44 10.00 -3.70
C THR A 123 -11.57 10.97 -3.37
N SER A 124 -12.15 11.53 -4.42
CA SER A 124 -13.29 12.41 -4.33
C SER A 124 -14.61 11.63 -4.18
N PRO A 125 -15.71 12.28 -3.74
CA PRO A 125 -17.00 11.62 -3.55
C PRO A 125 -17.59 10.95 -4.80
N ASP A 126 -17.17 11.37 -6.00
CA ASP A 126 -17.55 10.79 -7.30
C ASP A 126 -16.64 9.64 -7.76
N ALA A 127 -15.86 9.05 -6.85
CA ALA A 127 -14.95 7.92 -7.10
C ALA A 127 -13.91 8.22 -8.19
N ARG A 128 -13.41 9.45 -8.21
CA ARG A 128 -12.27 9.90 -9.04
C ARG A 128 -11.09 10.28 -8.15
N LEU A 129 -9.90 10.26 -8.72
CA LEU A 129 -8.66 10.58 -8.00
C LEU A 129 -8.51 12.10 -7.88
N GLU A 130 -8.15 12.57 -6.69
CA GLU A 130 -7.69 13.95 -6.48
C GLU A 130 -6.18 14.06 -6.62
N SER A 131 -5.46 13.08 -6.07
CA SER A 131 -4.01 12.94 -6.25
C SER A 131 -3.58 11.49 -5.99
N ILE A 132 -2.40 11.13 -6.48
CA ILE A 132 -1.74 9.87 -6.12
C ILE A 132 -0.30 10.11 -5.68
N ARG A 133 0.22 9.19 -4.86
CA ARG A 133 1.60 9.19 -4.37
C ARG A 133 2.15 7.78 -4.49
N ILE A 134 3.22 7.64 -5.24
CA ILE A 134 3.81 6.35 -5.57
C ILE A 134 4.98 6.07 -4.62
N TYR A 135 5.11 4.83 -4.16
CA TYR A 135 6.14 4.37 -3.23
C TYR A 135 6.72 3.06 -3.72
N HIS A 136 8.03 3.04 -3.95
CA HIS A 136 8.83 1.84 -4.17
C HIS A 136 10.31 2.15 -3.93
N SER A 137 11.14 1.12 -3.73
CA SER A 137 12.58 1.32 -3.63
C SER A 137 13.20 1.55 -5.01
N MET A 138 14.23 2.40 -5.10
CA MET A 138 15.06 2.53 -6.28
C MET A 138 16.21 1.51 -6.29
N TRP A 139 16.46 0.83 -5.17
CA TRP A 139 17.54 -0.14 -5.05
C TRP A 139 17.48 -1.25 -6.12
N PRO A 140 16.34 -1.92 -6.37
CA PRO A 140 16.26 -2.93 -7.45
C PRO A 140 16.50 -2.34 -8.84
N LEU A 141 16.21 -1.05 -9.03
CA LEU A 141 16.24 -0.37 -10.34
C LEU A 141 17.57 0.30 -10.68
N ILE A 142 18.30 0.81 -9.69
CA ILE A 142 19.54 1.55 -9.91
C ILE A 142 20.66 1.20 -8.92
N GLY A 143 20.39 0.41 -7.88
CA GLY A 143 21.40 -0.02 -6.90
C GLY A 143 21.81 1.05 -5.90
N LEU A 144 20.99 2.10 -5.75
CA LEU A 144 21.17 3.18 -4.80
C LEU A 144 19.79 3.68 -4.32
N HIS A 145 19.76 4.27 -3.13
CA HIS A 145 18.57 4.90 -2.57
C HIS A 145 18.40 6.33 -3.11
N PHE A 146 17.16 6.73 -3.33
CA PHE A 146 16.75 8.07 -3.71
C PHE A 146 15.81 8.62 -2.64
N VAL A 147 16.40 9.17 -1.59
CA VAL A 147 15.68 9.64 -0.40
C VAL A 147 14.70 10.75 -0.77
N ARG A 148 13.42 10.54 -0.42
CA ARG A 148 12.34 11.49 -0.67
C ARG A 148 11.97 12.26 0.59
N ALA A 149 11.91 13.58 0.49
CA ALA A 149 11.39 14.45 1.55
C ALA A 149 9.91 14.14 1.87
N PRO A 150 9.37 14.60 3.01
CA PRO A 150 7.95 14.44 3.35
C PRO A 150 7.03 14.89 2.20
N VAL A 151 6.12 14.00 1.78
CA VAL A 151 5.16 14.28 0.69
C VAL A 151 3.88 14.93 1.21
N LEU A 152 3.46 14.49 2.39
CA LEU A 152 2.25 14.93 3.10
C LEU A 152 2.63 15.55 4.44
N PRO A 153 1.80 16.46 4.98
CA PRO A 153 1.97 16.94 6.34
C PRO A 153 1.78 15.80 7.35
N VAL A 154 2.47 15.89 8.49
CA VAL A 154 2.29 14.97 9.61
C VAL A 154 0.93 15.20 10.26
N LEU A 155 0.25 14.11 10.61
CA LEU A 155 -1.00 14.11 11.36
C LEU A 155 -0.74 14.51 12.81
N ALA A 156 -1.44 15.54 13.28
CA ALA A 156 -1.34 15.98 14.66
C ALA A 156 -1.80 14.92 15.68
N ALA A 157 -2.77 14.07 15.30
CA ALA A 157 -3.25 12.97 16.11
C ALA A 157 -3.76 11.83 15.21
N ALA A 158 -2.90 10.85 14.92
CA ALA A 158 -3.28 9.67 14.16
C ALA A 158 -3.89 8.59 15.08
N ALA A 159 -5.08 8.14 14.74
CA ALA A 159 -5.68 6.98 15.38
C ALA A 159 -5.18 5.69 14.70
N LEU A 160 -4.02 5.19 15.15
CA LEU A 160 -3.60 3.86 14.73
C LEU A 160 -4.49 2.76 15.34
N PRO A 161 -4.81 1.72 14.56
CA PRO A 161 -5.50 0.52 15.02
C PRO A 161 -4.62 -0.29 15.99
N ASP A 162 -5.24 -1.06 16.89
CA ASP A 162 -4.58 -1.62 18.07
C ASP A 162 -3.26 -2.38 17.81
N VAL A 163 -3.25 -3.40 16.94
CA VAL A 163 -2.03 -4.19 16.68
C VAL A 163 -0.96 -3.40 15.94
N VAL A 164 -1.37 -2.53 15.01
CA VAL A 164 -0.47 -1.66 14.24
C VAL A 164 0.15 -0.61 15.16
N ARG A 165 -0.64 -0.03 16.06
CA ARG A 165 -0.19 0.88 17.11
C ARG A 165 0.85 0.23 18.00
N ARG A 166 0.54 -0.94 18.57
CA ARG A 166 1.50 -1.67 19.43
C ARG A 166 2.80 -2.00 18.70
N TYR A 167 2.71 -2.41 17.43
CA TYR A 167 3.88 -2.65 16.59
C TYR A 167 4.75 -1.39 16.47
N HIS A 168 4.16 -0.24 16.12
CA HIS A 168 4.88 1.03 16.01
C HIS A 168 5.44 1.51 17.35
N ASP A 169 4.71 1.33 18.45
CA ASP A 169 5.19 1.70 19.78
C ASP A 169 6.42 0.87 20.20
N CYS A 170 6.39 -0.45 19.94
CA CYS A 170 7.54 -1.32 20.19
C CYS A 170 8.71 -0.98 19.24
N LEU A 171 8.42 -0.69 17.96
CA LEU A 171 9.42 -0.26 16.99
C LEU A 171 10.11 1.03 17.41
N ALA A 172 9.37 2.03 17.89
CA ALA A 172 9.91 3.31 18.37
C ALA A 172 10.78 3.14 19.62
N ARG A 173 10.47 2.17 20.49
CA ARG A 173 11.27 1.84 21.68
C ARG A 173 12.48 0.95 21.39
N GLY A 174 12.56 0.34 20.20
CA GLY A 174 13.53 -0.71 19.91
C GLY A 174 13.29 -1.99 20.71
N ASP A 175 12.04 -2.27 21.05
CA ASP A 175 11.62 -3.44 21.81
C ASP A 175 11.46 -4.65 20.88
N LEU A 176 12.56 -5.37 20.65
CA LEU A 176 12.61 -6.54 19.77
C LEU A 176 11.56 -7.61 20.14
N ALA A 177 11.40 -7.91 21.43
CA ALA A 177 10.47 -8.92 21.87
C ALA A 177 9.02 -8.49 21.60
N GLY A 178 8.68 -7.26 22.00
CA GLY A 178 7.35 -6.70 21.78
C GLY A 178 6.98 -6.56 20.30
N ILE A 179 7.94 -6.24 19.42
CA ILE A 179 7.73 -6.23 17.96
C ILE A 179 7.31 -7.62 17.48
N VAL A 180 8.10 -8.65 17.79
CA VAL A 180 7.87 -10.02 17.29
C VAL A 180 6.57 -10.61 17.84
N GLU A 181 6.17 -10.25 19.06
CA GLU A 181 4.88 -10.64 19.65
C GLU A 181 3.65 -10.08 18.91
N GLN A 182 3.81 -9.05 18.08
CA GLN A 182 2.69 -8.54 17.28
C GLN A 182 2.41 -9.39 16.03
N PHE A 183 3.29 -10.32 15.66
CA PHE A 183 3.11 -11.18 14.50
C PHE A 183 2.43 -12.49 14.87
N ALA A 184 1.56 -12.97 13.98
CA ALA A 184 1.07 -14.34 14.04
C ALA A 184 2.24 -15.33 13.90
N PRO A 185 2.10 -16.61 14.32
CA PRO A 185 3.20 -17.58 14.26
C PRO A 185 3.83 -17.76 12.87
N ALA A 186 3.02 -17.67 11.81
CA ALA A 186 3.46 -17.72 10.41
C ALA A 186 3.56 -16.33 9.75
N GLY A 187 3.40 -15.26 10.54
CA GLY A 187 3.42 -13.89 10.05
C GLY A 187 4.80 -13.49 9.54
N GLY A 188 4.83 -12.52 8.64
CA GLY A 188 6.09 -12.11 8.01
C GLY A 188 6.19 -10.63 7.69
N LEU A 189 7.39 -10.22 7.29
CA LEU A 189 7.70 -8.89 6.81
C LEU A 189 8.43 -8.96 5.47
N ARG A 190 7.97 -8.18 4.48
CA ARG A 190 8.65 -7.96 3.20
C ARG A 190 9.33 -6.60 3.20
N GLU A 191 10.64 -6.59 2.97
CA GLU A 191 11.41 -5.36 2.78
C GLU A 191 11.12 -4.70 1.41
N PRO A 192 11.43 -3.40 1.23
CA PRO A 192 11.16 -2.67 0.00
C PRO A 192 11.83 -3.25 -1.25
N GLY A 193 12.97 -3.95 -1.08
CA GLY A 193 13.71 -4.60 -2.16
C GLY A 193 12.99 -5.79 -2.81
N GLY A 194 11.83 -6.20 -2.30
CA GLY A 194 10.94 -7.17 -2.95
C GLY A 194 11.06 -8.61 -2.46
N VAL A 195 10.58 -9.53 -3.30
CA VAL A 195 10.24 -10.92 -2.93
C VAL A 195 11.41 -11.76 -2.39
N LEU A 196 12.66 -11.33 -2.64
CA LEU A 196 13.84 -12.00 -2.12
C LEU A 196 14.17 -11.63 -0.66
N ASN A 197 13.52 -10.60 -0.12
CA ASN A 197 13.78 -10.06 1.21
C ASN A 197 12.52 -10.15 2.07
N VAL A 198 12.08 -11.38 2.32
CA VAL A 198 10.92 -11.70 3.16
C VAL A 198 11.40 -12.47 4.39
N HIS A 199 10.95 -12.05 5.57
CA HIS A 199 11.30 -12.65 6.86
C HIS A 199 10.03 -13.25 7.48
N ARG A 200 9.93 -14.57 7.57
CA ARG A 200 8.73 -15.29 8.05
C ARG A 200 8.97 -16.01 9.37
N GLY A 201 8.00 -15.86 10.27
CA GLY A 201 8.01 -16.47 11.58
C GLY A 201 9.00 -15.83 12.55
N ALA A 202 8.85 -16.19 13.82
CA ALA A 202 9.52 -15.49 14.92
C ALA A 202 11.06 -15.47 14.81
N SER A 203 11.68 -16.54 14.31
CA SER A 203 13.15 -16.63 14.21
C SER A 203 13.73 -15.67 13.17
N GLU A 204 13.15 -15.62 11.97
CA GLU A 204 13.62 -14.73 10.90
C GLU A 204 13.32 -13.27 11.25
N LEU A 205 12.13 -12.99 11.78
CA LEU A 205 11.76 -11.66 12.27
C LEU A 205 12.73 -11.18 13.36
N ARG A 206 13.09 -12.05 14.34
CA ARG A 206 14.10 -11.71 15.36
C ARG A 206 15.44 -11.35 14.72
N ARG A 207 15.90 -12.14 13.75
CA ARG A 207 17.17 -11.87 13.04
C ARG A 207 17.12 -10.53 12.33
N PHE A 208 16.07 -10.27 11.56
CA PHE A 208 15.87 -9.02 10.85
C PHE A 208 15.86 -7.81 11.78
N PHE A 209 14.98 -7.81 12.80
CA PHE A 209 14.86 -6.69 13.72
C PHE A 209 16.10 -6.51 14.61
N THR A 210 16.85 -7.57 14.92
CA THR A 210 18.16 -7.43 15.60
C THR A 210 19.12 -6.58 14.77
N LEU A 211 19.19 -6.81 13.45
CA LEU A 211 20.02 -6.01 12.55
C LEU A 211 19.47 -4.59 12.39
N LEU A 212 18.15 -4.45 12.23
CA LEU A 212 17.47 -3.17 12.11
C LEU A 212 17.77 -2.25 13.31
N LEU A 213 17.75 -2.82 14.53
CA LEU A 213 17.90 -2.09 15.79
C LEU A 213 19.35 -2.03 16.29
N SER A 214 20.32 -2.48 15.48
CA SER A 214 21.73 -2.63 15.89
C SER A 214 22.41 -1.30 16.25
N ASN A 215 21.87 -0.17 15.81
CA ASN A 215 22.34 1.19 16.16
C ASN A 215 21.89 1.68 17.54
N GLY A 216 21.35 0.79 18.38
CA GLY A 216 21.00 1.10 19.76
C GLY A 216 19.83 2.07 19.88
N GLY A 217 18.61 1.57 19.72
CA GLY A 217 17.35 2.31 19.86
C GLY A 217 16.32 1.85 18.83
N GLY A 218 15.17 2.51 18.79
CA GLY A 218 14.08 2.19 17.86
C GLY A 218 14.13 2.96 16.54
N VAL A 219 13.07 2.81 15.75
CA VAL A 219 12.82 3.61 14.54
C VAL A 219 11.65 4.55 14.83
N GLY A 220 11.91 5.86 14.80
CA GLY A 220 10.88 6.86 15.02
C GLY A 220 10.18 7.21 13.72
N VAL A 221 8.85 7.21 13.78
CA VAL A 221 7.95 7.39 12.65
C VAL A 221 6.90 8.43 13.00
N GLU A 222 6.66 9.37 12.10
CA GLU A 222 5.54 10.31 12.17
C GLU A 222 4.56 10.02 11.03
N LEU A 223 3.28 9.86 11.35
CA LEU A 223 2.27 9.41 10.41
C LEU A 223 1.70 10.57 9.61
N CYS A 224 1.49 10.38 8.31
CA CYS A 224 0.95 11.36 7.40
C CYS A 224 -0.45 10.99 6.89
N ALA A 225 -0.72 9.70 6.69
CA ALA A 225 -2.03 9.17 6.32
C ALA A 225 -2.23 7.77 6.89
N VAL A 226 -3.50 7.42 7.14
CA VAL A 226 -3.92 6.11 7.63
C VAL A 226 -5.17 5.70 6.86
N ALA A 227 -5.13 4.54 6.21
CA ALA A 227 -6.29 3.90 5.59
C ALA A 227 -6.46 2.50 6.20
N ASP A 228 -7.55 2.26 6.91
CA ASP A 228 -7.83 0.95 7.52
C ASP A 228 -9.24 0.47 7.16
N GLU A 229 -9.33 -0.74 6.60
CA GLU A 229 -10.57 -1.42 6.22
C GLU A 229 -10.87 -2.65 7.09
N GLY A 230 -10.15 -2.81 8.21
CA GLY A 230 -10.31 -3.87 9.20
C GLY A 230 -9.34 -5.03 9.00
N ALA A 231 -9.30 -5.63 7.81
CA ALA A 231 -8.35 -6.71 7.52
C ALA A 231 -6.95 -6.16 7.16
N SER A 232 -6.92 -5.08 6.38
CA SER A 232 -5.71 -4.39 5.97
C SER A 232 -5.67 -2.95 6.47
N CYS A 233 -4.47 -2.47 6.76
CA CYS A 233 -4.19 -1.10 7.11
C CYS A 233 -2.99 -0.60 6.31
N ALA A 234 -3.14 0.48 5.56
CA ALA A 234 -2.06 1.17 4.85
C ALA A 234 -1.70 2.48 5.55
N LEU A 235 -0.40 2.75 5.67
CA LEU A 235 0.14 3.96 6.27
C LEU A 235 1.04 4.69 5.28
N GLU A 236 0.93 6.01 5.24
CA GLU A 236 1.96 6.89 4.72
C GLU A 236 2.61 7.61 5.90
N TYR A 237 3.94 7.66 5.94
CA TYR A 237 4.66 8.19 7.08
C TYR A 237 6.04 8.74 6.69
N VAL A 238 6.68 9.41 7.64
CA VAL A 238 8.07 9.84 7.54
C VAL A 238 8.89 9.19 8.65
N VAL A 239 10.09 8.74 8.31
CA VAL A 239 11.07 8.29 9.30
C VAL A 239 11.90 9.48 9.75
N THR A 240 11.96 9.70 11.07
CA THR A 240 12.61 10.87 11.67
C THR A 240 13.87 10.51 12.46
N MET A 241 13.99 9.26 12.89
CA MET A 241 15.14 8.78 13.67
C MET A 241 15.34 7.27 13.50
N TRP A 242 16.57 6.82 13.69
CA TRP A 242 16.95 5.41 13.64
C TRP A 242 18.07 5.09 14.62
N GLY A 243 17.73 4.39 15.70
CA GLY A 243 18.64 4.15 16.82
C GLY A 243 19.11 5.46 17.42
N ARG A 244 20.44 5.67 17.42
CA ARG A 244 21.09 6.90 17.90
C ARG A 244 21.20 8.00 16.86
N SER A 245 20.79 7.73 15.62
CA SER A 245 20.93 8.67 14.51
C SER A 245 19.63 9.45 14.28
N ILE A 246 19.72 10.77 14.23
CA ILE A 246 18.67 11.62 13.68
C ILE A 246 18.83 11.60 12.17
N LEU A 247 17.73 11.35 11.45
CA LEU A 247 17.73 11.31 9.99
C LEU A 247 17.05 12.56 9.43
N PRO A 248 17.43 13.04 8.23
CA PRO A 248 16.52 13.89 7.48
C PRO A 248 15.20 13.13 7.31
N CYS A 249 14.06 13.82 7.40
CA CYS A 249 12.76 13.15 7.28
C CYS A 249 12.63 12.47 5.91
N GLN A 250 12.39 11.15 5.90
CA GLN A 250 12.29 10.36 4.66
C GLN A 250 10.89 9.77 4.53
N ALA A 251 10.20 10.06 3.42
CA ALA A 251 8.85 9.57 3.16
C ALA A 251 8.83 8.08 2.81
N ALA A 252 7.86 7.37 3.35
CA ALA A 252 7.68 5.94 3.21
C ALA A 252 6.21 5.55 3.29
N ALA A 253 5.90 4.33 2.85
CA ALA A 253 4.60 3.71 3.04
C ALA A 253 4.76 2.26 3.50
N ALA A 254 3.75 1.76 4.22
CA ALA A 254 3.68 0.35 4.60
C ALA A 254 2.23 -0.13 4.63
N VAL A 255 2.04 -1.41 4.33
CA VAL A 255 0.74 -2.08 4.45
C VAL A 255 0.84 -3.23 5.44
N TYR A 256 -0.19 -3.36 6.28
CA TYR A 256 -0.30 -4.30 7.38
C TYR A 256 -1.53 -5.16 7.18
N GLU A 257 -1.33 -6.47 7.02
CA GLU A 257 -2.42 -7.45 7.00
C GLU A 257 -2.59 -8.08 8.36
N ARG A 258 -3.84 -8.24 8.78
CA ARG A 258 -4.20 -8.90 10.03
C ARG A 258 -4.65 -10.33 9.78
N ALA A 259 -4.15 -11.25 10.59
CA ALA A 259 -4.70 -12.59 10.69
C ALA A 259 -6.03 -12.56 11.47
N ASP A 260 -6.82 -13.62 11.36
CA ASP A 260 -8.05 -13.82 12.13
C ASP A 260 -7.83 -13.78 13.66
N THR A 261 -6.58 -13.96 14.10
CA THR A 261 -6.18 -13.84 15.51
C THR A 261 -6.07 -12.40 16.00
N GLY A 262 -6.16 -11.41 15.12
CA GLY A 262 -5.91 -10.00 15.40
C GLY A 262 -4.42 -9.62 15.47
N LEU A 263 -3.51 -10.56 15.20
CA LEU A 263 -2.07 -10.33 15.05
C LEU A 263 -1.73 -10.02 13.58
N LEU A 264 -0.51 -9.53 13.33
CA LEU A 264 -0.01 -9.24 11.99
C LEU A 264 0.27 -10.55 11.23
N ALA A 265 -0.41 -10.73 10.10
CA ALA A 265 -0.11 -11.78 9.14
C ALA A 265 1.04 -11.37 8.23
N GLU A 266 1.07 -10.12 7.77
CA GLU A 266 2.12 -9.64 6.87
C GLU A 266 2.33 -8.12 7.08
N VAL A 267 3.58 -7.67 7.03
CA VAL A 267 3.96 -6.26 6.94
C VAL A 267 4.74 -6.06 5.64
N ARG A 268 4.30 -5.15 4.78
CA ARG A 268 4.92 -4.89 3.48
C ARG A 268 5.41 -3.45 3.43
N LEU A 269 6.73 -3.28 3.32
CA LEU A 269 7.35 -1.96 3.27
C LEU A 269 7.51 -1.49 1.81
N TYR A 270 7.25 -0.20 1.62
CA TYR A 270 7.36 0.53 0.34
C TYR A 270 8.09 1.84 0.61
N ASP A 271 9.40 1.77 0.65
CA ASP A 271 10.24 2.91 0.93
C ASP A 271 11.56 2.84 0.17
N ASP A 272 12.28 3.95 0.19
CA ASP A 272 13.65 4.00 -0.29
C ASP A 272 14.55 4.69 0.73
N ILE A 273 14.36 4.31 1.99
CA ILE A 273 15.03 4.93 3.12
C ILE A 273 16.52 4.59 3.08
N GLU A 274 17.34 5.64 3.13
CA GLU A 274 18.76 5.48 3.39
C GLU A 274 18.98 5.22 4.89
N ARG A 275 19.47 4.02 5.18
CA ARG A 275 19.81 3.59 6.54
C ARG A 275 21.13 4.23 6.99
N PRO A 276 21.30 4.59 8.28
CA PRO A 276 22.52 5.26 8.74
C PRO A 276 23.80 4.39 8.76
N PHE A 277 23.74 3.12 8.35
CA PHE A 277 24.87 2.22 8.25
C PHE A 277 24.61 1.14 7.21
N HIS A 278 25.65 0.77 6.46
CA HIS A 278 25.63 -0.37 5.57
C HIS A 278 25.84 -1.64 6.39
N VAL A 279 24.83 -2.50 6.46
CA VAL A 279 25.01 -3.86 6.98
C VAL A 279 25.57 -4.69 5.83
N HIS A 280 26.84 -5.07 5.93
CA HIS A 280 27.48 -6.03 5.02
C HIS A 280 26.98 -7.46 5.28
#